data_AF-A0A6I1G4J9-F1
#
_entry.id   AF-A0A6I1G4J9-F1
#
_cell.length_a   1.000
_cell.length_b   1.000
_cell.length_c   1.000
_cell.angle_alpha   90.00
_cell.angle_beta   90.00
_cell.angle_gamma   90.00
#
_symmetry.space_group_name_H-M   'P 1'
#
loop_
_entity.id
_entity.type
_entity.pdbx_description
1 polymer ?
#
loop_
_entity_poly.entity_id
_entity_poly.type
_entity_poly.pdbx_seq_one_letter_code
_entity_poly.pdbx_strand_id
1 'polypeptide(L)'
;MSKLWSWLRARLSTLVAWVLSAGATLVAFEICQNSIDATQAALPYTYYRWLGPAALAAVIVLAALLTRELLNRHSHDEEGEAQAFAHAVLAHARRLHRDHRHTALLRLRGDESLRLHVLGRHEERRELGDLALQSAGALNRDLDKAAILIDDLGWANYLLGDTQTALANMAKGTSIAENVRRTTRVGHPDYQDASILEARGIRHQAVIGAAGNNGPIDRWISDLDNAQKLLTNDDWQHENIIRQEIAQIHHSRAFATVSYLGVNRSGTISPTDTEGRSRAAGALESLRKAEKIFRKLSDDSRLPKVYLLRTRVLEALGDSIDAKASKALAEQSLRASPWAEPDGIQSILGPSKKQ
;
A
#
# COMPACT_ATOMS: atom_id res chain seq x y z
N MET A 1 -5.81 6.73 -25.73
CA MET A 1 -6.86 5.71 -25.93
C MET A 1 -7.68 5.39 -24.66
N SER A 2 -7.12 5.40 -23.46
CA SER A 2 -7.85 5.10 -22.20
C SER A 2 -9.02 6.04 -21.90
N LYS A 3 -8.88 7.35 -22.15
CA LYS A 3 -9.96 8.34 -21.95
C LYS A 3 -11.18 8.14 -22.86
N LEU A 4 -10.97 7.66 -24.09
CA LEU A 4 -12.06 7.36 -25.03
C LEU A 4 -12.84 6.12 -24.57
N TRP A 5 -12.12 5.11 -24.08
CA TRP A 5 -12.71 3.87 -23.54
C TRP A 5 -13.45 4.09 -22.22
N SER A 6 -12.93 4.92 -21.31
CA SER A 6 -13.67 5.28 -20.09
C SER A 6 -14.92 6.08 -20.40
N TRP A 7 -14.84 7.02 -21.35
CA TRP A 7 -15.99 7.81 -21.82
C TRP A 7 -17.05 6.93 -22.50
N LEU A 8 -16.64 6.00 -23.37
CA LEU A 8 -17.55 5.04 -24.03
C LEU A 8 -18.21 4.10 -23.01
N ARG A 9 -17.45 3.58 -22.03
CA ARG A 9 -17.98 2.69 -20.99
C ARG A 9 -18.99 3.41 -20.10
N ALA A 10 -18.73 4.67 -19.75
CA ALA A 10 -19.67 5.51 -19.00
C ALA A 10 -20.94 5.83 -19.81
N ARG A 11 -20.82 6.09 -21.12
CA ARG A 11 -21.97 6.30 -22.01
C ARG A 11 -22.80 5.02 -22.16
N LEU A 12 -22.15 3.86 -22.32
CA LEU A 12 -22.82 2.57 -22.48
C LEU A 12 -23.54 2.13 -21.20
N SER A 13 -22.90 2.28 -20.03
CA SER A 13 -23.56 1.99 -18.75
C SER A 13 -24.74 2.92 -18.49
N THR A 14 -24.61 4.19 -18.85
CA THR A 14 -25.73 5.17 -18.77
C THR A 14 -26.87 4.75 -19.69
N LEU A 15 -26.57 4.34 -20.93
CA LEU A 15 -27.58 3.88 -21.88
C LEU A 15 -28.30 2.62 -21.38
N VAL A 16 -27.55 1.63 -20.87
CA VAL A 16 -28.11 0.39 -20.32
C VAL A 16 -28.98 0.68 -19.09
N ALA A 17 -28.53 1.56 -18.18
CA ALA A 17 -29.34 1.97 -17.03
C ALA A 17 -30.62 2.70 -17.45
N TRP A 18 -30.56 3.55 -18.48
CA TRP A 18 -31.73 4.20 -19.06
C TRP A 18 -32.71 3.20 -19.68
N VAL A 19 -32.22 2.23 -20.44
CA VAL A 19 -33.05 1.19 -21.09
C VAL A 19 -33.70 0.29 -20.04
N LEU A 20 -32.96 -0.13 -19.01
CA LEU A 20 -33.49 -0.93 -17.91
C LEU A 20 -34.49 -0.15 -17.05
N SER A 21 -34.24 1.12 -16.78
CA SER A 21 -35.18 2.00 -16.07
C SER A 21 -36.46 2.23 -16.87
N ALA A 22 -36.35 2.44 -18.19
CA ALA A 22 -37.51 2.58 -19.07
C ALA A 22 -38.32 1.28 -19.15
N GLY A 23 -37.66 0.13 -19.29
CA GLY A 23 -38.29 -1.18 -19.27
C GLY A 23 -38.99 -1.48 -17.94
N ALA A 24 -38.34 -1.23 -16.80
CA ALA A 24 -38.93 -1.39 -15.48
C ALA A 24 -40.13 -0.45 -15.27
N THR A 25 -40.05 0.77 -15.80
CA THR A 25 -41.15 1.74 -15.75
C THR A 25 -42.36 1.26 -16.56
N LEU A 26 -42.13 0.72 -17.76
CA LEU A 26 -43.20 0.16 -18.61
C LEU A 26 -43.87 -1.05 -17.96
N VAL A 27 -43.08 -1.98 -17.40
CA VAL A 27 -43.62 -3.16 -16.69
C VAL A 27 -44.41 -2.75 -15.44
N ALA A 28 -43.89 -1.81 -14.67
CA ALA A 28 -44.57 -1.28 -13.49
C ALA A 28 -45.87 -0.54 -13.85
N PHE A 29 -45.89 0.18 -14.98
CA PHE A 29 -47.07 0.82 -15.54
C PHE A 29 -48.13 -0.21 -15.91
N GLU A 30 -47.74 -1.28 -16.62
CA GLU A 30 -48.63 -2.34 -17.05
C GLU A 30 -49.21 -3.14 -15.86
N ILE A 31 -48.40 -3.44 -14.84
CA ILE A 31 -48.86 -4.10 -13.60
C ILE A 31 -49.88 -3.23 -12.85
N CYS A 32 -49.60 -1.92 -12.71
CA CYS A 32 -50.55 -1.00 -12.07
C CYS A 32 -51.84 -0.88 -12.88
N GLN A 33 -51.76 -0.75 -14.20
CA GLN A 33 -52.94 -0.64 -15.04
C GLN A 33 -53.80 -1.91 -14.98
N ASN A 34 -53.19 -3.09 -15.06
CA ASN A 34 -53.91 -4.37 -14.94
C ASN A 34 -54.58 -4.54 -13.56
N SER A 35 -53.95 -4.05 -12.49
CA SER A 35 -54.51 -4.10 -11.14
C SER A 35 -55.70 -3.14 -10.95
N ILE A 36 -55.62 -1.93 -11.55
CA ILE A 36 -56.71 -0.94 -11.55
C ILE A 36 -57.89 -1.43 -12.39
N ASP A 37 -57.62 -2.03 -13.55
CA ASP A 37 -58.65 -2.56 -14.45
C ASP A 37 -59.41 -3.74 -13.81
N ALA A 38 -58.74 -4.51 -12.94
CA ALA A 38 -59.36 -5.59 -12.16
C ALA A 38 -60.24 -5.12 -10.99
N THR A 39 -60.12 -3.87 -10.55
CA THR A 39 -60.87 -3.30 -9.41
C THR A 39 -61.97 -2.34 -9.89
N GLN A 40 -63.02 -2.87 -10.52
CA GLN A 40 -64.20 -2.11 -10.99
C GLN A 40 -65.12 -1.65 -9.84
N ALA A 41 -64.67 -0.76 -8.96
CA ALA A 41 -65.51 -0.18 -7.91
C ALA A 41 -65.40 1.36 -7.87
N ALA A 42 -66.40 2.02 -8.46
CA ALA A 42 -66.98 3.34 -8.13
C ALA A 42 -66.07 4.46 -7.55
N LEU A 43 -64.92 4.74 -8.17
CA LEU A 43 -64.20 6.01 -8.02
C LEU A 43 -64.02 6.66 -9.41
N PRO A 44 -63.77 7.98 -9.53
CA PRO A 44 -63.54 8.66 -10.81
C PRO A 44 -62.25 8.12 -11.47
N TYR A 45 -62.44 7.03 -12.19
CA TYR A 45 -61.46 6.08 -12.71
C TYR A 45 -60.46 6.69 -13.70
N THR A 46 -60.81 7.81 -14.32
CA THR A 46 -59.99 8.51 -15.31
C THR A 46 -58.72 9.13 -14.74
N TYR A 47 -58.71 9.57 -13.47
CA TYR A 47 -57.54 10.22 -12.89
C TYR A 47 -56.50 9.23 -12.35
N TYR A 48 -56.94 8.17 -11.67
CA TYR A 48 -56.03 7.20 -11.03
C TYR A 48 -55.31 6.27 -12.03
N ARG A 49 -55.92 6.03 -13.20
CA ARG A 49 -55.31 5.23 -14.27
C ARG A 49 -53.98 5.79 -14.77
N TRP A 50 -53.81 7.11 -14.74
CA TRP A 50 -52.58 7.77 -15.20
C TRP A 50 -51.67 8.20 -14.04
N LEU A 51 -52.24 8.63 -12.91
CA LEU A 51 -51.46 9.12 -11.75
C LEU A 51 -50.67 8.01 -11.04
N GLY A 52 -51.25 6.82 -10.85
CA GLY A 52 -50.58 5.72 -10.15
C GLY A 52 -49.29 5.28 -10.86
N PRO A 53 -49.36 4.92 -12.15
CA PRO A 53 -48.19 4.56 -12.92
C PRO A 53 -47.18 5.69 -13.08
N ALA A 54 -47.62 6.94 -13.26
CA ALA A 54 -46.73 8.10 -13.37
C ALA A 54 -45.98 8.36 -12.05
N ALA A 55 -46.63 8.20 -10.90
CA ALA A 55 -45.99 8.33 -9.59
C ALA A 55 -44.94 7.23 -9.37
N LEU A 56 -45.24 5.98 -9.76
CA LEU A 56 -44.30 4.86 -9.65
C LEU A 56 -43.08 5.05 -10.57
N ALA A 57 -43.31 5.49 -11.81
CA ALA A 57 -42.26 5.89 -12.74
C ALA A 57 -41.36 6.98 -12.15
N ALA A 58 -41.96 8.03 -11.59
CA ALA A 58 -41.23 9.13 -10.96
C ALA A 58 -40.36 8.64 -9.79
N VAL A 59 -40.87 7.74 -8.94
CA VAL A 59 -40.11 7.14 -7.83
C VAL A 59 -38.92 6.33 -8.33
N ILE A 60 -39.10 5.50 -9.37
CA ILE A 60 -38.02 4.70 -9.95
C ILE A 60 -36.93 5.60 -10.54
N VAL A 61 -37.31 6.63 -11.29
CA VAL A 61 -36.36 7.59 -11.85
C VAL A 61 -35.62 8.35 -10.75
N LEU A 62 -36.32 8.79 -9.69
CA LEU A 62 -35.69 9.45 -8.56
C LEU A 62 -34.68 8.54 -7.86
N ALA A 63 -35.04 7.27 -7.63
CA ALA A 63 -34.16 6.27 -7.02
C ALA A 63 -32.92 5.99 -7.88
N ALA A 64 -33.08 5.92 -9.21
CA ALA A 64 -31.97 5.75 -10.13
C ALA A 64 -31.03 6.97 -10.13
N LEU A 65 -31.58 8.18 -10.11
CA LEU A 65 -30.81 9.42 -10.03
C LEU A 65 -30.08 9.56 -8.69
N LEU A 66 -30.73 9.22 -7.57
CA LEU A 66 -30.10 9.20 -6.24
C LEU A 66 -28.98 8.16 -6.15
N THR A 67 -29.21 6.95 -6.64
CA THR A 67 -28.20 5.89 -6.67
C THR A 67 -26.99 6.32 -7.52
N ARG A 68 -27.24 6.95 -8.67
CA ARG A 68 -26.18 7.52 -9.52
C ARG A 68 -25.41 8.63 -8.82
N GLU A 69 -26.09 9.55 -8.15
CA GLU A 69 -25.46 10.65 -7.42
C GLU A 69 -24.61 10.12 -6.24
N LEU A 70 -25.12 9.14 -5.50
CA LEU A 70 -24.38 8.47 -4.43
C LEU A 70 -23.15 7.72 -4.96
N LEU A 71 -23.28 7.00 -6.07
CA LEU A 71 -22.16 6.32 -6.73
C LEU A 71 -21.13 7.32 -7.26
N ASN A 72 -21.57 8.42 -7.87
CA ASN A 72 -20.69 9.46 -8.39
C ASN A 72 -19.91 10.19 -7.28
N ARG A 73 -20.54 10.42 -6.12
CA ARG A 73 -19.88 11.01 -4.94
C ARG A 73 -18.84 10.07 -4.34
N HIS A 74 -19.11 8.77 -4.30
CA HIS A 74 -18.13 7.79 -3.84
C HIS A 74 -16.97 7.58 -4.81
N SER A 75 -17.19 7.73 -6.13
CA SER A 75 -16.15 7.42 -7.12
C SER A 75 -15.14 8.55 -7.41
N HIS A 76 -15.30 9.75 -6.83
CA HIS A 76 -14.53 10.93 -7.22
C HIS A 76 -13.84 11.71 -6.09
N ASP A 77 -13.96 11.31 -4.82
CA ASP A 77 -13.41 12.10 -3.70
C ASP A 77 -12.34 11.39 -2.84
N GLU A 78 -11.96 10.14 -3.14
CA GLU A 78 -10.97 9.41 -2.33
C GLU A 78 -9.60 10.12 -2.27
N GLU A 79 -9.15 10.75 -3.36
CA GLU A 79 -7.92 11.55 -3.38
C GLU A 79 -8.04 12.81 -2.51
N GLY A 80 -9.25 13.38 -2.42
CA GLY A 80 -9.58 14.49 -1.53
C GLY A 80 -9.62 14.08 -0.06
N GLU A 81 -10.16 12.90 0.25
CA GLU A 81 -10.23 12.35 1.61
C GLU A 81 -8.84 12.06 2.18
N ALA A 82 -7.98 11.37 1.42
CA ALA A 82 -6.61 11.07 1.84
C ALA A 82 -5.79 12.35 2.08
N GLN A 83 -5.97 13.37 1.24
CA GLN A 83 -5.32 14.67 1.42
C GLN A 83 -5.87 15.44 2.63
N ALA A 84 -7.19 15.47 2.80
CA ALA A 84 -7.83 16.10 3.95
C ALA A 84 -7.38 15.45 5.27
N PHE A 85 -7.28 14.12 5.29
CA PHE A 85 -6.73 13.37 6.42
C PHE A 85 -5.29 13.78 6.72
N ALA A 86 -4.40 13.79 5.72
CA ALA A 86 -2.99 14.15 5.91
C ALA A 86 -2.83 15.59 6.43
N HIS A 87 -3.59 16.53 5.87
CA HIS A 87 -3.62 17.92 6.35
C HIS A 87 -4.12 18.03 7.79
N ALA A 88 -5.15 17.28 8.19
CA ALA A 88 -5.66 17.28 9.56
C ALA A 88 -4.63 16.73 10.56
N VAL A 89 -3.94 15.64 10.21
CA VAL A 89 -2.85 15.06 11.00
C VAL A 89 -1.73 16.09 11.19
N LEU A 90 -1.27 16.73 10.11
CA LEU A 90 -0.22 17.75 10.19
C LEU A 90 -0.64 18.99 10.96
N ALA A 91 -1.88 19.47 10.77
CA ALA A 91 -2.39 20.60 11.55
C ALA A 91 -2.40 20.27 13.05
N HIS A 92 -2.78 19.04 13.42
CA HIS A 92 -2.70 18.60 14.80
C HIS A 92 -1.26 18.48 15.30
N ALA A 93 -0.37 17.90 14.50
CA ALA A 93 1.05 17.74 14.82
C ALA A 93 1.73 19.09 15.06
N ARG A 94 1.54 20.06 14.17
CA ARG A 94 2.06 21.44 14.31
C ARG A 94 1.54 22.10 15.58
N ARG A 95 0.27 21.90 15.94
CA ARG A 95 -0.28 22.38 17.22
C ARG A 95 0.43 21.74 18.41
N LEU A 96 0.54 20.41 18.45
CA LEU A 96 1.25 19.71 19.54
C LEU A 96 2.71 20.15 19.67
N HIS A 97 3.38 20.39 18.54
CA HIS A 97 4.76 20.86 18.51
C HIS A 97 4.90 22.27 19.09
N ARG A 98 4.05 23.23 18.66
CA ARG A 98 4.03 24.60 19.23
C ARG A 98 3.74 24.61 20.73
N ASP A 99 2.88 23.72 21.18
CA ASP A 99 2.50 23.60 22.59
C ASP A 99 3.51 22.77 23.42
N HIS A 100 4.67 22.40 22.84
CA HIS A 100 5.70 21.55 23.46
C HIS A 100 5.19 20.20 24.00
N ARG A 101 4.11 19.66 23.42
CA ARG A 101 3.52 18.38 23.82
C ARG A 101 4.24 17.20 23.16
N HIS A 102 5.55 17.09 23.43
CA HIS A 102 6.47 16.16 22.76
C HIS A 102 6.02 14.70 22.78
N THR A 103 5.61 14.17 23.94
CA THR A 103 5.15 12.76 24.04
C THR A 103 3.89 12.50 23.22
N ALA A 104 2.96 13.45 23.18
CA ALA A 104 1.74 13.32 22.39
C ALA A 104 2.04 13.37 20.88
N LEU A 105 3.01 14.20 20.47
CA LEU A 105 3.46 14.25 19.08
C LEU A 105 4.11 12.92 18.65
N LEU A 106 4.95 12.33 19.50
CA LEU A 106 5.58 11.04 19.20
C LEU A 106 4.53 9.92 19.09
N ARG A 107 3.50 9.95 19.94
CA ARG A 107 2.37 9.02 19.83
C ARG A 107 1.60 9.20 18.53
N LEU A 108 1.23 10.44 18.19
CA LEU A 108 0.57 10.75 16.91
C LEU A 108 1.39 10.24 15.71
N ARG A 109 2.72 10.43 15.75
CA ARG A 109 3.62 9.88 14.73
C ARG A 109 3.52 8.36 14.66
N GLY A 110 3.63 7.69 15.80
CA GLY A 110 3.58 6.22 15.88
C GLY A 110 2.29 5.65 15.29
N ASP A 111 1.17 6.32 15.53
CA ASP A 111 -0.15 5.89 15.08
C ASP A 111 -0.38 6.17 13.57
N GLU A 112 0.08 7.31 13.06
CA GLU A 112 -0.34 7.80 11.72
C GLU A 112 0.73 7.70 10.62
N SER A 113 2.01 7.52 10.96
CA SER A 113 3.10 7.47 9.95
C SER A 113 2.88 6.39 8.88
N LEU A 114 2.54 5.17 9.30
CA LEU A 114 2.32 4.07 8.37
C LEU A 114 1.10 4.33 7.49
N ARG A 115 0.05 4.97 8.04
CA ARG A 115 -1.14 5.31 7.28
C ARG A 115 -0.85 6.34 6.20
N LEU A 116 -0.08 7.38 6.52
CA LEU A 116 0.40 8.34 5.51
C LEU A 116 1.25 7.66 4.43
N HIS A 117 2.08 6.68 4.80
CA HIS A 117 2.83 5.90 3.82
C HIS A 117 1.93 5.11 2.87
N VAL A 118 0.91 4.44 3.41
CA VAL A 118 -0.07 3.66 2.64
C VAL A 118 -0.84 4.53 1.66
N LEU A 119 -1.25 5.71 2.09
CA LEU A 119 -2.00 6.69 1.28
C LEU A 119 -1.12 7.48 0.29
N GLY A 120 0.17 7.14 0.16
CA GLY A 120 1.09 7.86 -0.74
C GLY A 120 1.46 9.28 -0.29
N ARG A 121 1.07 9.71 0.91
CA ARG A 121 1.29 11.07 1.48
C ARG A 121 2.70 11.21 2.06
N HIS A 122 3.70 11.05 1.19
CA HIS A 122 5.11 10.98 1.58
C HIS A 122 5.68 12.33 2.00
N GLU A 123 5.19 13.44 1.42
CA GLU A 123 5.59 14.79 1.84
C GLU A 123 5.12 15.08 3.26
N GLU A 124 3.87 14.74 3.57
CA GLU A 124 3.28 14.92 4.89
C GLU A 124 3.88 13.97 5.91
N ARG A 125 4.19 12.73 5.52
CA ARG A 125 4.93 11.79 6.36
C ARG A 125 6.31 12.33 6.74
N ARG A 126 7.04 12.89 5.78
CA ARG A 126 8.35 13.52 6.03
C ARG A 126 8.19 14.69 7.02
N GLU A 127 7.23 15.58 6.79
CA GLU A 127 7.02 16.73 7.68
C GLU A 127 6.63 16.30 9.11
N LEU A 128 5.75 15.31 9.25
CA LEU A 128 5.42 14.71 10.55
C LEU A 128 6.68 14.14 11.23
N GLY A 129 7.54 13.48 10.45
CA GLY A 129 8.85 12.99 10.88
C GLY A 129 9.76 14.10 11.40
N ASP A 130 9.84 15.24 10.71
CA ASP A 130 10.69 16.36 11.12
C ASP A 130 10.27 16.96 12.47
N LEU A 131 8.96 17.16 12.67
CA LEU A 131 8.42 17.63 13.94
C LEU A 131 8.66 16.61 15.07
N ALA A 132 8.47 15.32 14.75
CA ALA A 132 8.69 14.23 15.69
C ALA A 132 10.16 14.10 16.08
N LEU A 133 11.10 14.30 15.14
CA LEU A 133 12.53 14.20 15.41
C LEU A 133 12.98 15.25 16.43
N GLN A 134 12.50 16.48 16.28
CA GLN A 134 12.76 17.56 17.23
C GLN A 134 12.23 17.21 18.63
N SER A 135 11.04 16.62 18.71
CA SER A 135 10.44 16.21 19.98
C SER A 135 11.16 15.01 20.63
N ALA A 136 11.59 14.03 19.84
CA ALA A 136 12.43 12.94 20.32
C ALA A 136 13.80 13.45 20.80
N GLY A 137 14.33 14.49 20.14
CA GLY A 137 15.47 15.31 20.57
C GLY A 137 15.29 15.87 21.97
N ALA A 138 14.22 16.65 22.17
CA ALA A 138 13.93 17.30 23.45
C ALA A 138 13.74 16.29 24.61
N LEU A 139 13.22 15.10 24.32
CA LEU A 139 12.99 14.05 25.31
C LEU A 139 14.15 13.04 25.46
N ASN A 140 15.24 13.17 24.70
CA ASN A 140 16.34 12.21 24.66
C ASN A 140 15.90 10.75 24.37
N ARG A 141 14.90 10.56 23.49
CA ARG A 141 14.38 9.23 23.13
C ARG A 141 15.08 8.68 21.89
N ASP A 142 16.20 8.00 22.08
CA ASP A 142 17.09 7.59 20.97
C ASP A 142 16.48 6.54 20.04
N LEU A 143 15.73 5.57 20.56
CA LEU A 143 15.01 4.60 19.71
C LEU A 143 13.95 5.28 18.83
N ASP A 144 13.25 6.29 19.36
CA ASP A 144 12.31 7.08 18.58
C ASP A 144 13.04 7.88 17.49
N LYS A 145 14.18 8.52 17.81
CA LYS A 145 15.01 9.20 16.81
C LYS A 145 15.42 8.24 15.69
N ALA A 146 15.90 7.05 16.04
CA ALA A 146 16.32 6.04 15.07
C ALA A 146 15.17 5.63 14.15
N ALA A 147 14.01 5.31 14.72
CA ALA A 147 12.81 4.96 13.95
C ALA A 147 12.36 6.10 13.01
N ILE A 148 12.36 7.35 13.47
CA ILE A 148 12.00 8.52 12.66
C ILE A 148 12.97 8.68 11.49
N LEU A 149 14.27 8.61 11.76
CA LEU A 149 15.31 8.77 10.76
C LEU A 149 15.26 7.67 9.69
N ILE A 150 14.98 6.43 10.07
CA ILE A 150 14.91 5.30 9.12
C ILE A 150 13.62 5.38 8.29
N ASP A 151 12.47 5.45 8.94
CA ASP A 151 11.18 5.23 8.28
C ASP A 151 10.56 6.53 7.74
N ASP A 152 10.49 7.58 8.55
CA ASP A 152 9.78 8.81 8.19
C ASP A 152 10.62 9.74 7.32
N LEU A 153 11.90 9.90 7.68
CA LEU A 153 12.81 10.78 6.96
C LEU A 153 13.69 10.03 5.97
N GLY A 154 14.02 8.77 6.24
CA GLY A 154 14.77 7.93 5.31
C GLY A 154 13.88 7.50 4.15
N TRP A 155 12.93 6.61 4.44
CA TRP A 155 12.12 5.98 3.40
C TRP A 155 11.23 6.98 2.65
N ALA A 156 10.65 7.98 3.31
CA ALA A 156 9.82 8.97 2.61
C ALA A 156 10.64 9.83 1.64
N ASN A 157 11.84 10.30 2.03
CA ASN A 157 12.69 11.06 1.09
C ASN A 157 13.10 10.21 -0.12
N TYR A 158 13.34 8.91 0.06
CA TYR A 158 13.61 8.02 -1.07
C TYR A 158 12.42 7.94 -2.04
N LEU A 159 11.20 7.81 -1.52
CA LEU A 159 9.99 7.80 -2.35
C LEU A 159 9.72 9.14 -3.04
N LEU A 160 10.16 10.25 -2.43
CA LEU A 160 10.15 11.60 -3.03
C LEU A 160 11.30 11.83 -4.02
N GLY A 161 12.20 10.87 -4.20
CA GLY A 161 13.33 10.93 -5.14
C GLY A 161 14.64 11.48 -4.57
N ASP A 162 14.67 11.94 -3.32
CA ASP A 162 15.88 12.41 -2.65
C ASP A 162 16.64 11.24 -2.00
N THR A 163 17.35 10.50 -2.86
CA THR A 163 18.11 9.30 -2.46
C THR A 163 19.28 9.62 -1.52
N GLN A 164 19.93 10.76 -1.70
CA GLN A 164 21.10 11.14 -0.89
C GLN A 164 20.68 11.43 0.55
N THR A 165 19.67 12.28 0.75
CA THR A 165 19.13 12.59 2.08
C THR A 165 18.56 11.34 2.74
N ALA A 166 17.85 10.50 1.98
CA ALA A 166 17.32 9.24 2.47
C ALA A 166 18.41 8.34 3.07
N LEU A 167 19.49 8.09 2.33
CA LEU A 167 20.59 7.24 2.79
C LEU A 167 21.32 7.85 3.99
N ALA A 168 21.50 9.17 4.04
CA ALA A 168 22.12 9.85 5.17
C ALA A 168 21.27 9.70 6.46
N ASN A 169 19.95 9.88 6.36
CA ASN A 169 19.03 9.69 7.48
C ASN A 169 19.03 8.24 7.96
N MET A 170 18.91 7.27 7.04
CA MET A 170 18.94 5.85 7.38
C MET A 170 20.25 5.46 8.06
N ALA A 171 21.40 5.87 7.53
CA ALA A 171 22.71 5.58 8.12
C ALA A 171 22.82 6.13 9.56
N LYS A 172 22.35 7.37 9.78
CA LYS A 172 22.32 7.97 11.11
C LYS A 172 21.39 7.21 12.06
N GLY A 173 20.19 6.85 11.60
CA GLY A 173 19.23 6.08 12.40
C GLY A 173 19.74 4.69 12.76
N THR A 174 20.33 3.97 11.80
CA THR A 174 20.97 2.67 12.02
C THR A 174 22.09 2.78 13.06
N SER A 175 22.94 3.81 12.97
CA SER A 175 24.03 4.01 13.93
C SER A 175 23.53 4.31 15.36
N ILE A 176 22.43 5.07 15.50
CA ILE A 176 21.80 5.30 16.80
C ILE A 176 21.26 3.99 17.38
N ALA A 177 20.54 3.20 16.57
CA ALA A 177 20.00 1.90 17.00
C ALA A 177 21.13 0.94 17.40
N GLU A 178 22.19 0.84 16.60
CA GLU A 178 23.37 0.04 16.91
C GLU A 178 24.01 0.45 18.25
N ASN A 179 24.17 1.75 18.47
CA ASN A 179 24.73 2.26 19.72
C ASN A 179 23.86 1.87 20.93
N VAL A 180 22.54 2.08 20.84
CA VAL A 180 21.61 1.68 21.90
C VAL A 180 21.69 0.18 22.15
N ARG A 181 21.71 -0.65 21.09
CA ARG A 181 21.85 -2.11 21.22
C ARG A 181 23.13 -2.51 21.92
N ARG A 182 24.27 -1.90 21.57
CA ARG A 182 25.58 -2.21 22.17
C ARG A 182 25.67 -1.82 23.65
N THR A 183 25.00 -0.75 24.06
CA THR A 183 25.02 -0.27 25.45
C THR A 183 23.92 -0.87 26.32
N THR A 184 22.93 -1.54 25.72
CA THR A 184 21.81 -2.15 26.42
C THR A 184 22.08 -3.63 26.69
N ARG A 185 21.70 -4.12 27.86
CA ARG A 185 21.84 -5.54 28.21
C ARG A 185 20.94 -6.42 27.33
N VAL A 186 21.49 -7.54 26.83
CA VAL A 186 20.72 -8.59 26.15
C VAL A 186 19.55 -9.05 27.03
N GLY A 187 18.35 -9.10 26.45
CA GLY A 187 17.10 -9.44 27.14
C GLY A 187 16.29 -8.24 27.66
N HIS A 188 16.83 -7.02 27.62
CA HIS A 188 16.04 -5.81 27.87
C HIS A 188 15.16 -5.48 26.63
N PRO A 189 13.92 -4.97 26.78
CA PRO A 189 13.07 -4.59 25.65
C PRO A 189 13.75 -3.67 24.63
N ASP A 190 14.43 -2.63 25.10
CA ASP A 190 15.19 -1.71 24.24
C ASP A 190 16.28 -2.39 23.40
N TYR A 191 16.86 -3.50 23.85
CA TYR A 191 17.84 -4.26 23.08
C TYR A 191 17.19 -4.89 21.84
N GLN A 192 15.97 -5.41 22.00
CA GLN A 192 15.20 -5.99 20.91
C GLN A 192 14.71 -4.91 19.93
N ASP A 193 14.15 -3.82 20.44
CA ASP A 193 13.69 -2.69 19.62
C ASP A 193 14.87 -2.09 18.82
N ALA A 194 16.04 -1.93 19.46
CA ALA A 194 17.25 -1.51 18.79
C ALA A 194 17.68 -2.48 17.68
N SER A 195 17.60 -3.80 17.93
CA SER A 195 17.93 -4.84 16.94
C SER A 195 17.00 -4.80 15.73
N ILE A 196 15.70 -4.60 15.97
CA ILE A 196 14.67 -4.43 14.93
C ILE A 196 14.97 -3.19 14.07
N LEU A 197 15.26 -2.06 14.71
CA LEU A 197 15.53 -0.80 14.01
C LEU A 197 16.84 -0.86 13.22
N GLU A 198 17.91 -1.42 13.78
CA GLU A 198 19.18 -1.62 13.07
C GLU A 198 18.99 -2.51 11.84
N ALA A 199 18.33 -3.67 12.00
CA ALA A 199 18.02 -4.57 10.89
C ALA A 199 17.17 -3.90 9.81
N ARG A 200 16.18 -3.09 10.21
CA ARG A 200 15.32 -2.32 9.28
C ARG A 200 16.13 -1.28 8.51
N GLY A 201 16.98 -0.52 9.19
CA GLY A 201 17.84 0.48 8.56
C GLY A 201 18.78 -0.13 7.52
N ILE A 202 19.48 -1.22 7.89
CA ILE A 202 20.34 -1.98 6.97
C ILE A 202 19.54 -2.48 5.76
N ARG A 203 18.36 -3.05 5.99
CA ARG A 203 17.47 -3.53 4.92
C ARG A 203 17.09 -2.42 3.95
N HIS A 204 16.68 -1.24 4.45
CA HIS A 204 16.31 -0.11 3.59
C HIS A 204 17.49 0.38 2.76
N GLN A 205 18.67 0.52 3.39
CA GLN A 205 19.90 0.92 2.70
C GLN A 205 20.28 -0.07 1.59
N ALA A 206 20.18 -1.38 1.84
CA ALA A 206 20.45 -2.42 0.85
C ALA A 206 19.45 -2.37 -0.33
N VAL A 207 18.16 -2.14 -0.06
CA VAL A 207 17.12 -2.00 -1.10
C VAL A 207 17.39 -0.80 -1.99
N ILE A 208 17.71 0.36 -1.40
CA ILE A 208 18.02 1.58 -2.16
C ILE A 208 19.32 1.40 -2.95
N GLY A 209 20.36 0.85 -2.32
CA GLY A 209 21.65 0.58 -2.96
C GLY A 209 21.51 -0.34 -4.17
N ALA A 210 20.72 -1.40 -4.05
CA ALA A 210 20.44 -2.32 -5.15
C ALA A 210 19.58 -1.69 -6.25
N ALA A 211 18.57 -0.88 -5.90
CA ALA A 211 17.74 -0.19 -6.90
C ALA A 211 18.51 0.84 -7.73
N GLY A 212 19.53 1.46 -7.11
CA GLY A 212 20.43 2.43 -7.74
C GLY A 212 21.59 1.81 -8.53
N ASN A 213 21.78 0.49 -8.46
CA ASN A 213 23.00 -0.19 -8.95
C ASN A 213 24.31 0.38 -8.35
N ASN A 214 24.26 0.83 -7.09
CA ASN A 214 25.35 1.55 -6.42
C ASN A 214 26.39 0.61 -5.76
N GLY A 215 26.68 -0.54 -6.38
CA GLY A 215 27.65 -1.50 -5.85
C GLY A 215 27.38 -2.95 -6.26
N PRO A 216 28.29 -3.87 -5.92
CA PRO A 216 28.13 -5.29 -6.21
C PRO A 216 26.96 -5.88 -5.40
N ILE A 217 26.17 -6.75 -6.05
CA ILE A 217 25.03 -7.42 -5.41
C ILE A 217 25.43 -8.16 -4.12
N ASP A 218 26.60 -8.81 -4.10
CA ASP A 218 27.04 -9.63 -2.98
C ASP A 218 27.20 -8.81 -1.69
N ARG A 219 27.53 -7.52 -1.81
CA ARG A 219 27.52 -6.59 -0.66
C ARG A 219 26.12 -6.47 -0.07
N TRP A 220 25.11 -6.20 -0.89
CA TRP A 220 23.73 -6.01 -0.43
C TRP A 220 23.13 -7.29 0.15
N ILE A 221 23.47 -8.45 -0.41
CA ILE A 221 23.08 -9.74 0.15
C ILE A 221 23.75 -9.97 1.51
N SER A 222 25.04 -9.66 1.64
CA SER A 222 25.76 -9.74 2.91
C SER A 222 25.16 -8.82 3.98
N ASP A 223 24.81 -7.59 3.62
CA ASP A 223 24.14 -6.64 4.52
C ASP A 223 22.79 -7.21 5.01
N LEU A 224 21.99 -7.81 4.12
CA LEU A 224 20.72 -8.45 4.47
C LEU A 224 20.89 -9.70 5.34
N ASP A 225 21.97 -10.45 5.16
CA ASP A 225 22.34 -11.57 6.02
C ASP A 225 22.71 -11.09 7.43
N ASN A 226 23.45 -9.99 7.54
CA ASN A 226 23.76 -9.38 8.81
C ASN A 226 22.49 -8.83 9.50
N ALA A 227 21.60 -8.17 8.76
CA ALA A 227 20.31 -7.72 9.27
C ALA A 227 19.47 -8.90 9.81
N GLN A 228 19.46 -10.05 9.13
CA GLN A 228 18.73 -11.22 9.63
C GLN A 228 19.36 -11.78 10.90
N LYS A 229 20.70 -11.81 10.99
CA LYS A 229 21.40 -12.31 12.18
C LYS A 229 21.08 -11.48 13.44
N LEU A 230 20.81 -10.19 13.30
CA LEU A 230 20.36 -9.35 14.41
C LEU A 230 19.00 -9.80 14.98
N LEU A 231 18.22 -10.55 14.21
CA LEU A 231 16.87 -11.01 14.56
C LEU A 231 16.81 -12.51 14.86
N THR A 232 17.92 -13.24 14.75
CA THR A 232 18.03 -14.66 15.12
C THR A 232 18.42 -14.80 16.58
N ASN A 233 17.49 -14.47 17.46
CA ASN A 233 17.51 -14.86 18.86
C ASN A 233 16.36 -15.85 19.08
N ASP A 234 16.63 -17.00 19.72
CA ASP A 234 15.66 -18.07 19.91
C ASP A 234 14.45 -17.61 20.72
N ASP A 235 14.65 -16.74 21.71
CA ASP A 235 13.59 -16.20 22.57
C ASP A 235 12.56 -15.36 21.78
N TRP A 236 12.98 -14.77 20.67
CA TRP A 236 12.18 -13.81 19.90
C TRP A 236 11.50 -14.43 18.68
N GLN A 237 11.84 -15.67 18.30
CA GLN A 237 11.35 -16.27 17.06
C GLN A 237 9.83 -16.43 17.01
N HIS A 238 9.17 -16.42 18.17
CA HIS A 238 7.71 -16.52 18.28
C HIS A 238 7.00 -15.18 18.14
N GLU A 239 7.71 -14.07 18.22
CA GLU A 239 7.11 -12.74 18.15
C GLU A 239 6.76 -12.35 16.72
N ASN A 240 5.51 -11.90 16.52
CA ASN A 240 4.99 -11.56 15.20
C ASN A 240 5.80 -10.45 14.53
N ILE A 241 6.26 -9.45 15.27
CA ILE A 241 7.04 -8.33 14.71
C ILE A 241 8.39 -8.78 14.15
N ILE A 242 9.08 -9.70 14.86
CA ILE A 242 10.37 -10.26 14.45
C ILE A 242 10.18 -11.11 13.19
N ARG A 243 9.17 -11.99 13.19
CA ARG A 243 8.82 -12.79 12.02
C ARG A 243 8.49 -11.91 10.80
N GLN A 244 7.77 -10.81 11.02
CA GLN A 244 7.44 -9.85 9.97
C GLN A 244 8.70 -9.18 9.40
N GLU A 245 9.66 -8.77 10.23
CA GLU A 245 10.92 -8.20 9.73
C GLU A 245 11.78 -9.23 8.99
N ILE A 246 11.86 -10.48 9.47
CA ILE A 246 12.55 -11.57 8.76
C ILE A 246 11.92 -11.79 7.37
N ALA A 247 10.59 -11.80 7.27
CA ALA A 247 9.89 -11.91 6.00
C ALA A 247 10.21 -10.74 5.06
N GLN A 248 10.28 -9.52 5.60
CA GLN A 248 10.68 -8.33 4.84
C GLN A 248 12.14 -8.38 4.37
N ILE A 249 13.06 -8.98 5.14
CA ILE A 249 14.44 -9.21 4.73
C ILE A 249 14.49 -10.22 3.57
N HIS A 250 13.74 -11.33 3.65
CA HIS A 250 13.62 -12.28 2.53
C HIS A 250 13.09 -11.63 1.26
N HIS A 251 12.03 -10.81 1.37
CA HIS A 251 11.54 -10.02 0.24
C HIS A 251 12.62 -9.07 -0.31
N SER A 252 13.38 -8.41 0.57
CA SER A 252 14.42 -7.46 0.17
C SER A 252 15.61 -8.14 -0.52
N ARG A 253 15.98 -9.36 -0.13
CA ARG A 253 16.98 -10.18 -0.85
C ARG A 253 16.53 -10.47 -2.27
N ALA A 254 15.28 -10.91 -2.43
CA ALA A 254 14.72 -11.14 -3.76
C ALA A 254 14.73 -9.84 -4.58
N PHE A 255 14.32 -8.71 -3.99
CA PHE A 255 14.30 -7.41 -4.67
C PHE A 255 15.70 -6.97 -5.12
N ALA A 256 16.71 -7.12 -4.26
CA ALA A 256 18.08 -6.77 -4.60
C ALA A 256 18.60 -7.60 -5.79
N THR A 257 18.34 -8.91 -5.76
CA THR A 257 18.68 -9.81 -6.87
C THR A 257 17.97 -9.45 -8.16
N VAL A 258 16.67 -9.17 -8.09
CA VAL A 258 15.86 -8.79 -9.26
C VAL A 258 16.26 -7.44 -9.85
N SER A 259 16.70 -6.51 -9.00
CA SER A 259 17.23 -5.22 -9.44
C SER A 259 18.58 -5.37 -10.15
N TYR A 260 19.49 -6.18 -9.60
CA TYR A 260 20.77 -6.51 -10.22
C TYR A 260 20.60 -7.17 -11.60
N LEU A 261 19.64 -8.09 -11.73
CA LEU A 261 19.34 -8.76 -13.00
C LEU A 261 18.62 -7.83 -14.02
N GLY A 262 18.27 -6.59 -13.66
CA GLY A 262 17.49 -5.69 -14.52
C GLY A 262 16.03 -6.10 -14.73
N VAL A 263 15.58 -7.18 -14.08
CA VAL A 263 14.23 -7.74 -14.19
C VAL A 263 13.18 -6.85 -13.54
N ASN A 264 13.57 -6.03 -12.56
CA ASN A 264 12.64 -5.13 -11.87
C ASN A 264 11.96 -4.08 -12.80
N ARG A 265 12.56 -3.79 -13.97
CA ARG A 265 12.11 -2.72 -14.87
C ARG A 265 11.49 -3.19 -16.19
N SER A 266 11.85 -4.40 -16.67
CA SER A 266 11.31 -5.07 -17.88
C SER A 266 12.25 -6.18 -18.40
N GLY A 267 13.29 -6.56 -17.67
CA GLY A 267 14.32 -7.49 -18.16
C GLY A 267 13.79 -8.90 -18.39
N THR A 268 14.27 -9.53 -19.46
CA THR A 268 14.16 -10.98 -19.70
C THR A 268 15.49 -11.65 -19.39
N ILE A 269 15.47 -12.82 -18.77
CA ILE A 269 16.67 -13.62 -18.51
C ILE A 269 16.80 -14.65 -19.63
N SER A 270 17.92 -14.63 -20.35
CA SER A 270 18.17 -15.58 -21.43
C SER A 270 18.11 -17.03 -20.92
N PRO A 271 17.53 -17.98 -21.69
CA PRO A 271 17.63 -19.41 -21.37
C PRO A 271 19.07 -19.92 -21.22
N THR A 272 20.03 -19.26 -21.87
CA THR A 272 21.46 -19.61 -21.83
C THR A 272 22.22 -18.95 -20.69
N ASP A 273 21.63 -17.98 -19.99
CA ASP A 273 22.23 -17.30 -18.84
C ASP A 273 22.07 -18.15 -17.57
N THR A 274 22.98 -19.10 -17.39
CA THR A 274 22.93 -20.05 -16.27
C THR A 274 23.06 -19.36 -14.92
N GLU A 275 23.89 -18.32 -14.81
CA GLU A 275 24.06 -17.55 -13.58
C GLU A 275 22.81 -16.73 -13.25
N GLY A 276 22.29 -15.97 -14.21
CA GLY A 276 21.09 -15.17 -14.03
C GLY A 276 19.87 -16.01 -13.65
N ARG A 277 19.71 -17.18 -14.28
CA ARG A 277 18.65 -18.15 -13.94
C ARG A 277 18.83 -18.72 -12.53
N SER A 278 20.06 -19.05 -12.12
CA SER A 278 20.37 -19.52 -10.77
C SER A 278 20.01 -18.45 -9.72
N ARG A 279 20.41 -17.20 -9.95
CA ARG A 279 20.09 -16.06 -9.07
C ARG A 279 18.57 -15.82 -9.00
N ALA A 280 17.87 -15.89 -10.13
CA ALA A 280 16.41 -15.76 -10.18
C ALA A 280 15.70 -16.87 -9.40
N ALA A 281 16.20 -18.12 -9.47
CA ALA A 281 15.67 -19.21 -8.65
C ALA A 281 15.87 -18.95 -7.14
N GLY A 282 17.04 -18.43 -6.74
CA GLY A 282 17.28 -17.99 -5.36
C GLY A 282 16.36 -16.84 -4.90
N ALA A 283 16.03 -15.92 -5.80
CA ALA A 283 15.05 -14.86 -5.54
C ALA A 283 13.64 -15.43 -5.33
N LEU A 284 13.20 -16.37 -6.18
CA LEU A 284 11.90 -17.06 -6.02
C LEU A 284 11.82 -17.82 -4.69
N GLU A 285 12.90 -18.48 -4.27
CA GLU A 285 12.94 -19.17 -2.98
C GLU A 285 12.84 -18.19 -1.80
N SER A 286 13.52 -17.04 -1.90
CA SER A 286 13.39 -15.98 -0.90
C SER A 286 11.96 -15.42 -0.83
N LEU A 287 11.30 -15.24 -1.98
CA LEU A 287 9.88 -14.82 -2.03
C LEU A 287 8.94 -15.85 -1.42
N ARG A 288 9.16 -17.15 -1.66
CA ARG A 288 8.38 -18.23 -1.02
C ARG A 288 8.50 -18.21 0.50
N LYS A 289 9.71 -17.96 1.03
CA LYS A 289 9.93 -17.81 2.48
C LYS A 289 9.18 -16.61 3.05
N ALA A 290 9.25 -15.45 2.39
CA ALA A 290 8.52 -14.26 2.77
C ALA A 290 6.99 -14.49 2.75
N GLU A 291 6.47 -15.07 1.64
CA GLU A 291 5.05 -15.41 1.47
C GLU A 291 4.55 -16.31 2.61
N LYS A 292 5.27 -17.40 2.89
CA LYS A 292 4.90 -18.35 3.95
C LYS A 292 4.76 -17.67 5.30
N ILE A 293 5.63 -16.73 5.62
CA ILE A 293 5.58 -16.00 6.89
C ILE A 293 4.42 -15.01 6.89
N PHE A 294 4.29 -14.15 5.86
CA PHE A 294 3.20 -13.17 5.79
C PHE A 294 1.82 -13.83 5.83
N ARG A 295 1.62 -14.95 5.13
CA ARG A 295 0.35 -15.72 5.21
C ARG A 295 0.07 -16.22 6.61
N LYS A 296 1.08 -16.71 7.34
CA LYS A 296 0.91 -17.17 8.72
C LYS A 296 0.59 -16.02 9.70
N LEU A 297 0.96 -14.80 9.34
CA LEU A 297 0.69 -13.59 10.12
C LEU A 297 -0.59 -12.87 9.69
N SER A 298 -1.27 -13.36 8.64
CA SER A 298 -2.37 -12.66 7.97
C SER A 298 -2.00 -11.22 7.57
N ASP A 299 -0.76 -11.01 7.10
CA ASP A 299 -0.27 -9.68 6.68
C ASP A 299 -0.66 -9.39 5.22
N ASP A 300 -1.94 -9.11 5.02
CA ASP A 300 -2.53 -8.78 3.71
C ASP A 300 -1.99 -7.47 3.13
N SER A 301 -1.32 -6.66 3.94
CA SER A 301 -0.66 -5.42 3.50
C SER A 301 0.63 -5.69 2.72
N ARG A 302 1.37 -6.76 3.04
CA ARG A 302 2.69 -7.04 2.43
C ARG A 302 2.67 -8.15 1.39
N LEU A 303 1.68 -9.03 1.43
CA LEU A 303 1.50 -10.08 0.42
C LEU A 303 1.46 -9.58 -1.03
N PRO A 304 0.79 -8.46 -1.39
CA PRO A 304 0.80 -7.96 -2.76
C PRO A 304 2.21 -7.65 -3.27
N LYS A 305 3.09 -7.13 -2.41
CA LYS A 305 4.49 -6.81 -2.76
C LYS A 305 5.25 -8.06 -3.16
N VAL A 306 5.05 -9.16 -2.41
CA VAL A 306 5.67 -10.46 -2.70
C VAL A 306 5.18 -11.02 -4.04
N TYR A 307 3.86 -11.01 -4.28
CA TYR A 307 3.29 -11.55 -5.52
C TYR A 307 3.66 -10.75 -6.76
N LEU A 308 3.68 -9.42 -6.67
CA LEU A 308 4.09 -8.56 -7.78
C LEU A 308 5.56 -8.82 -8.17
N LEU A 309 6.45 -8.91 -7.18
CA LEU A 309 7.85 -9.20 -7.44
C LEU A 309 8.04 -10.62 -7.98
N ARG A 310 7.30 -11.61 -7.46
CA ARG A 310 7.30 -12.99 -7.95
C ARG A 310 6.85 -13.08 -9.41
N THR A 311 5.77 -12.38 -9.78
CA THR A 311 5.29 -12.30 -11.16
C THR A 311 6.40 -11.80 -12.09
N ARG A 312 7.08 -10.70 -11.73
CA ARG A 312 8.19 -10.16 -12.55
C ARG A 312 9.31 -11.17 -12.79
N VAL A 313 9.70 -11.93 -11.76
CA VAL A 313 10.73 -12.96 -11.90
C VAL A 313 10.29 -14.08 -12.82
N LEU A 314 9.06 -14.54 -12.68
CA LEU A 314 8.52 -15.63 -13.51
C LEU A 314 8.37 -15.21 -14.97
N GLU A 315 7.88 -13.98 -15.22
CA GLU A 315 7.81 -13.39 -16.56
C GLU A 315 9.20 -13.31 -17.20
N ALA A 316 10.20 -12.84 -16.45
CA ALA A 316 11.57 -12.75 -16.93
C ALA A 316 12.20 -14.12 -17.24
N LEU A 317 11.78 -15.18 -16.54
CA LEU A 317 12.22 -16.55 -16.79
C LEU A 317 11.47 -17.22 -17.96
N GLY A 318 10.42 -16.60 -18.48
CA GLY A 318 9.53 -17.14 -19.52
C GLY A 318 8.44 -18.08 -18.99
N ASP A 319 8.22 -18.16 -17.67
CA ASP A 319 7.23 -19.02 -17.05
C ASP A 319 5.84 -18.36 -17.03
N SER A 320 5.18 -18.37 -18.18
CA SER A 320 3.92 -17.64 -18.37
C SER A 320 2.75 -18.18 -17.54
N ILE A 321 2.76 -19.45 -17.14
CA ILE A 321 1.68 -20.09 -16.38
C ILE A 321 1.75 -19.63 -14.93
N ASP A 322 2.90 -19.81 -14.29
CA ASP A 322 3.08 -19.42 -12.89
C ASP A 322 3.05 -17.89 -12.74
N ALA A 323 3.53 -17.13 -13.72
CA ALA A 323 3.42 -15.67 -13.73
C ALA A 323 1.96 -15.20 -13.67
N LYS A 324 1.08 -15.79 -14.49
CA LYS A 324 -0.36 -15.49 -14.49
C LYS A 324 -1.01 -15.85 -13.17
N ALA A 325 -0.68 -17.00 -12.59
CA ALA A 325 -1.19 -17.41 -11.29
C ALA A 325 -0.75 -16.45 -10.18
N SER A 326 0.54 -16.08 -10.16
CA SER A 326 1.08 -15.10 -9.19
C SER A 326 0.44 -13.72 -9.36
N LYS A 327 0.15 -13.30 -10.60
CA LYS A 327 -0.52 -12.03 -10.88
C LYS A 327 -1.96 -12.02 -10.36
N ALA A 328 -2.71 -13.10 -10.55
CA ALA A 328 -4.06 -13.21 -10.01
C ALA A 328 -4.06 -13.13 -8.47
N LEU A 329 -3.09 -13.76 -7.81
CA LEU A 329 -2.90 -13.63 -6.36
C LEU A 329 -2.52 -12.20 -5.95
N ALA A 330 -1.68 -11.52 -6.72
CA ALA A 330 -1.33 -10.12 -6.49
C ALA A 330 -2.58 -9.23 -6.54
N GLU A 331 -3.40 -9.37 -7.58
CA GLU A 331 -4.64 -8.59 -7.75
C GLU A 331 -5.66 -8.87 -6.65
N GLN A 332 -5.85 -10.14 -6.29
CA GLN A 332 -6.72 -10.54 -5.18
C GLN A 332 -6.23 -9.95 -3.85
N SER A 333 -4.94 -10.11 -3.55
CA SER A 333 -4.34 -9.62 -2.31
C SER A 333 -4.37 -8.09 -2.24
N LEU A 334 -4.13 -7.39 -3.36
CA LEU A 334 -4.14 -5.93 -3.43
C LEU A 334 -5.54 -5.36 -3.15
N ARG A 335 -6.61 -6.00 -3.65
CA ARG A 335 -7.99 -5.59 -3.36
C ARG A 335 -8.37 -5.73 -1.89
N ALA A 336 -7.76 -6.69 -1.18
CA ALA A 336 -7.93 -6.87 0.25
C ALA A 336 -7.00 -5.96 1.07
N SER A 337 -6.14 -5.20 0.42
CA SER A 337 -5.04 -4.48 1.04
C SER A 337 -5.34 -3.00 1.22
N PRO A 338 -4.77 -2.35 2.25
CA PRO A 338 -4.80 -0.89 2.37
C PRO A 338 -4.12 -0.17 1.19
N TRP A 339 -3.30 -0.86 0.39
CA TRP A 339 -2.61 -0.30 -0.78
C TRP A 339 -3.46 -0.31 -2.07
N ALA A 340 -4.75 -0.65 -2.00
CA ALA A 340 -5.60 -0.72 -3.19
C ALA A 340 -5.74 0.63 -3.93
N GLU A 341 -5.48 1.74 -3.25
CA GLU A 341 -5.53 3.08 -3.82
C GLU A 341 -4.39 3.31 -4.84
N PRO A 342 -4.61 4.11 -5.90
CA PRO A 342 -3.61 4.37 -6.95
C PRO A 342 -2.24 4.81 -6.43
N ASP A 343 -2.22 5.67 -5.41
CA ASP A 343 -0.99 6.18 -4.81
C ASP A 343 -0.30 5.13 -3.93
N GLY A 344 -1.10 4.29 -3.25
CA GLY A 344 -0.61 3.12 -2.53
C GLY A 344 0.10 2.13 -3.44
N ILE A 345 -0.39 1.93 -4.67
CA ILE A 345 0.26 1.08 -5.67
C ILE A 345 1.65 1.64 -6.06
N GLN A 346 1.80 2.95 -6.24
CA GLN A 346 3.10 3.54 -6.57
C GLN A 346 4.14 3.28 -5.48
N SER A 347 3.74 3.36 -4.22
CA SER A 347 4.63 3.08 -3.09
C SER A 347 5.12 1.62 -3.01
N ILE A 348 4.37 0.68 -3.61
CA ILE A 348 4.78 -0.74 -3.75
C ILE A 348 5.85 -0.88 -4.84
N LEU A 349 5.70 -0.15 -5.94
CA LEU A 349 6.53 -0.32 -7.13
C LEU A 349 7.84 0.49 -7.08
N GLY A 350 7.98 1.37 -6.08
CA GLY A 350 9.12 2.28 -5.91
C GLY A 350 8.92 3.60 -6.67
N PRO A 351 9.82 4.59 -6.48
CA PRO A 351 9.69 5.86 -7.16
C PRO A 351 9.68 5.65 -8.68
N SER A 352 8.58 6.06 -9.34
CA SER A 352 8.59 6.16 -10.80
C SER A 352 9.60 7.24 -11.16
N LYS A 353 10.59 6.95 -11.99
CA LYS A 353 11.36 8.02 -12.62
C LYS A 353 10.35 8.84 -13.40
N LYS A 354 10.02 10.06 -12.94
CA LYS A 354 9.37 11.06 -13.79
C LYS A 354 10.29 11.18 -15.02
N GLN A 355 9.81 10.68 -16.15
CA GLN A 355 10.48 10.78 -17.45
C GLN A 355 10.41 12.20 -17.95
#